data_AF-A0A520HEQ9-F1
#
_entry.id   AF-A0A520HEQ9-F1
#
_cell.length_a   1.000
_cell.length_b   1.000
_cell.length_c   1.000
_cell.angle_alpha   90.00
_cell.angle_beta   90.00
_cell.angle_gamma   90.00
#
_symmetry.space_group_name_H-M   'P 1'
#
loop_
_entity.id
_entity.type
_entity.pdbx_description
1 polymer ?
#
loop_
_entity_poly.entity_id
_entity_poly.type
_entity_poly.pdbx_seq_one_letter_code
_entity_poly.pdbx_strand_id
1 'polypeptide(L)'
;MPRPLRRLPSALRSFLESGASGGVALLAATMLAMVAANLPSTREAYEAFLHHSTGPTLAPSLGPMTVHLWINDALMAVFFLLVGLEIKRELVDGGLSRPSRRTLPFVAATV
;
A
#
# COMPACT_ATOMS: atom_id res chain seq x y z
N MET A 1 18.66 -23.84 -39.86
CA MET A 1 17.49 -23.46 -39.05
C MET A 1 17.96 -23.06 -37.66
N PRO A 2 17.91 -21.78 -37.26
CA PRO A 2 18.27 -21.38 -35.90
C PRO A 2 17.16 -21.82 -34.93
N ARG A 3 17.53 -22.55 -33.88
CA ARG A 3 16.60 -22.97 -32.82
C ARG A 3 16.20 -21.74 -32.00
N PRO A 4 14.91 -21.48 -31.75
CA PRO A 4 14.51 -20.38 -30.90
C PRO A 4 14.99 -20.64 -29.47
N LEU A 5 15.82 -19.75 -28.94
CA LEU A 5 16.25 -19.76 -27.54
C LEU A 5 15.00 -19.55 -26.68
N ARG A 6 14.59 -20.59 -25.95
CA ARG A 6 13.58 -20.50 -24.90
C ARG A 6 14.04 -19.45 -23.90
N ARG A 7 13.44 -18.26 -23.92
CA ARG A 7 13.62 -17.28 -22.84
C ARG A 7 13.09 -17.96 -21.58
N LEU A 8 13.98 -18.34 -20.67
CA LEU A 8 13.59 -18.82 -19.36
C LEU A 8 12.72 -17.72 -18.74
N PRO A 9 11.47 -18.03 -18.33
CA PRO A 9 10.67 -17.05 -17.62
C PRO A 9 11.45 -16.66 -16.36
N SER A 10 11.73 -15.37 -16.22
CA SER A 10 12.42 -14.84 -15.05
C SER A 10 11.60 -15.18 -13.81
N ALA A 11 12.19 -15.86 -12.83
CA ALA A 11 11.51 -16.24 -11.59
C ALA A 11 10.94 -15.02 -10.83
N LEU A 12 11.61 -13.87 -10.96
CA LEU A 12 11.10 -12.57 -10.48
C LEU A 12 9.80 -12.17 -11.19
N ARG A 13 9.69 -12.41 -12.49
CA ARG A 13 8.49 -12.07 -13.27
C ARG A 13 7.32 -12.99 -12.94
N SER A 14 7.56 -14.30 -12.81
CA SER A 14 6.50 -15.23 -12.38
C SER A 14 6.07 -14.99 -10.94
N PHE A 15 6.99 -14.54 -10.08
CA PHE A 15 6.67 -14.14 -8.72
C PHE A 15 5.80 -12.88 -8.73
N LEU A 16 6.19 -11.82 -9.45
CA LEU A 16 5.42 -10.57 -9.55
C LEU A 16 4.03 -10.76 -10.19
N GLU A 17 3.88 -11.72 -11.11
CA GLU A 17 2.59 -12.09 -11.72
C GLU A 17 1.71 -12.95 -10.78
N SER A 18 2.26 -13.45 -9.67
CA SER A 18 1.47 -14.19 -8.68
C SER A 18 0.68 -13.24 -7.79
N GLY A 19 -0.59 -13.57 -7.53
CA GLY A 19 -1.46 -12.78 -6.64
C GLY A 19 -0.96 -12.68 -5.19
N ALA A 20 -0.01 -13.52 -4.79
CA ALA A 20 0.60 -13.53 -3.45
C ALA A 20 1.78 -12.56 -3.31
N SER A 21 2.34 -12.03 -4.41
CA SER A 21 3.55 -11.20 -4.39
C SER A 21 3.42 -9.92 -3.57
N GLY A 22 2.28 -9.24 -3.68
CA GLY A 22 1.98 -8.05 -2.89
C GLY A 22 1.98 -8.32 -1.39
N GLY A 23 1.39 -9.45 -0.97
CA GLY A 23 1.36 -9.87 0.43
C GLY A 23 2.76 -10.19 0.98
N VAL A 24 3.59 -10.90 0.20
CA VAL A 24 4.96 -11.19 0.60
C VAL A 24 5.82 -9.92 0.68
N ALA A 25 5.68 -9.01 -0.27
CA ALA A 25 6.37 -7.72 -0.24
C ALA A 25 5.99 -6.88 0.99
N LEU A 26 4.69 -6.87 1.35
CA LEU A 26 4.19 -6.19 2.54
C LEU A 26 4.81 -6.80 3.82
N LEU A 27 4.78 -8.12 3.96
CA LEU A 27 5.38 -8.81 5.11
C LEU A 27 6.87 -8.53 5.23
N ALA A 28 7.61 -8.54 4.11
CA ALA A 28 9.02 -8.20 4.10
C ALA A 28 9.26 -6.75 4.56
N ALA A 29 8.48 -5.79 4.07
CA ALA A 29 8.56 -4.40 4.49
C ALA A 29 8.25 -4.24 6.00
N THR A 30 7.24 -4.93 6.52
CA THR A 30 6.91 -4.93 7.95
C THR A 30 8.03 -5.49 8.81
N MET A 31 8.65 -6.61 8.40
CA MET A 31 9.78 -7.19 9.13
C MET A 31 10.98 -6.24 9.14
N LEU A 32 11.30 -5.62 8.00
CA LEU A 32 12.38 -4.62 7.92
C LEU A 32 12.11 -3.41 8.82
N ALA A 33 10.88 -2.90 8.84
CA ALA A 33 10.48 -1.80 9.71
C ALA A 33 10.61 -2.17 11.20
N MET A 34 10.17 -3.37 11.59
CA MET A 34 10.33 -3.88 12.95
C MET A 34 11.81 -3.95 13.36
N VAL A 35 12.67 -4.51 12.49
CA VAL A 35 14.12 -4.59 12.78
C VAL A 35 14.72 -3.19 12.92
N ALA A 36 14.41 -2.27 11.99
CA ALA A 36 14.93 -0.90 12.02
C ALA A 36 14.53 -0.13 13.29
N ALA A 37 13.29 -0.32 13.76
CA ALA A 37 12.76 0.35 14.95
C ALA A 37 13.28 -0.23 16.28
N ASN A 38 13.64 -1.52 16.32
CA ASN A 38 14.06 -2.20 17.55
C ASN A 38 15.57 -2.25 17.74
N LEU A 39 16.39 -2.05 16.71
CA LEU A 39 17.84 -2.06 16.84
C LEU A 39 18.37 -0.74 17.43
N PRO A 40 19.17 -0.75 18.52
CA PRO A 40 19.70 0.47 19.15
C PRO A 40 20.51 1.35 18.21
N SER A 41 21.25 0.74 17.28
CA SER A 41 22.12 1.45 16.32
C SER A 41 21.36 2.17 15.20
N THR A 42 20.15 1.70 14.85
CA THR A 42 19.34 2.27 13.75
C THR A 42 18.14 3.07 14.25
N ARG A 43 17.73 2.85 15.50
CA ARG A 43 16.54 3.46 16.09
C ARG A 43 16.57 4.98 16.09
N GLU A 44 17.66 5.59 16.57
CA GLU A 44 17.75 7.06 16.65
C GLU A 44 17.72 7.70 15.26
N ALA A 45 18.42 7.12 14.28
CA ALA A 45 18.39 7.60 12.90
C ALA A 45 17.00 7.43 12.25
N TYR A 46 16.33 6.31 12.54
CA TYR A 46 14.98 6.03 12.05
C TYR A 46 13.93 6.97 12.65
N GLU A 47 13.94 7.17 13.97
CA GLU A 47 13.05 8.12 14.65
C GLU A 47 13.34 9.56 14.22
N ALA A 48 14.61 9.97 14.12
CA ALA A 48 14.97 11.31 13.68
C ALA A 48 14.54 11.60 12.24
N PHE A 49 14.62 10.60 11.34
CA PHE A 49 14.15 10.73 9.96
C PHE A 49 12.63 10.87 9.89
N LEU A 50 11.88 10.04 10.63
CA LEU A 50 10.41 10.07 10.62
C LEU A 50 9.84 11.33 11.27
N HIS A 51 10.46 11.82 12.34
CA HIS A 51 10.06 13.03 13.06
C HIS A 51 10.72 14.30 12.53
N HIS A 52 11.50 14.21 11.45
CA HIS A 52 12.08 15.38 10.82
C HIS A 52 10.94 16.30 10.34
N SER A 53 10.90 17.51 10.88
CA SER A 53 9.91 18.52 10.49
C SER A 53 10.34 19.15 9.18
N THR A 54 9.82 18.63 8.07
CA THR A 54 10.16 19.12 6.72
C THR A 54 9.18 20.16 6.17
N GLY A 55 8.01 20.33 6.80
CA GLY A 55 6.95 21.20 6.27
C GLY A 55 6.75 22.52 7.02
N PRO A 56 6.30 23.59 6.34
CA PRO A 56 5.77 24.77 7.02
C PRO A 56 4.57 24.37 7.88
N THR A 57 4.44 24.94 9.07
CA THR A 57 3.26 24.76 9.94
C THR A 57 2.01 25.27 9.21
N LEU A 58 1.21 24.35 8.66
CA LEU A 58 0.01 24.66 7.86
C LEU A 58 -1.10 25.31 8.70
N ALA A 59 -1.13 25.07 10.02
CA ALA A 59 -1.93 25.82 10.98
C ALA A 59 -1.36 25.66 12.41
N PRO A 60 -1.55 26.65 13.32
CA PRO A 60 -1.13 26.53 14.72
C PRO A 60 -1.77 25.34 15.46
N SER A 61 -2.94 24.85 15.03
CA SER A 61 -3.60 23.70 15.66
C SER A 61 -3.22 22.34 15.08
N LEU A 62 -2.50 22.30 13.95
CA LEU A 62 -2.17 21.07 13.21
C LEU A 62 -0.73 20.60 13.45
N GLY A 63 0.08 21.37 14.18
CA GLY A 63 1.47 21.04 14.47
C GLY A 63 2.38 21.07 13.23
N PRO A 64 3.69 20.84 13.40
CA PRO A 64 4.63 20.73 12.28
C PRO A 64 4.36 19.45 11.48
N MET A 65 4.33 19.55 10.15
CA MET A 65 4.19 18.40 9.27
C MET A 65 5.49 17.59 9.30
N THR A 66 5.44 16.40 9.91
CA THR A 66 6.56 15.45 9.93
C THR A 66 6.64 14.67 8.63
N VAL A 67 7.82 14.14 8.30
CA VAL A 67 8.02 13.23 7.16
C VAL A 67 7.07 12.03 7.24
N HIS A 68 6.87 11.48 8.44
CA HIS A 68 5.93 10.38 8.66
C HIS A 68 4.49 10.73 8.25
N LEU A 69 3.97 11.88 8.70
CA LEU A 69 2.61 12.32 8.37
C LEU A 69 2.43 12.52 6.87
N TRP A 70 3.39 13.16 6.21
CA TRP A 70 3.32 13.40 4.78
C TRP A 70 3.33 12.10 3.97
N ILE A 71 4.21 11.15 4.31
CA ILE A 71 4.26 9.83 3.66
C ILE A 71 2.94 9.09 3.87
N ASN A 72 2.40 9.09 5.09
CA ASN A 72 1.14 8.42 5.40
C ASN A 72 0.00 8.99 4.56
N ASP A 73 -0.17 10.30 4.52
CA ASP A 73 -1.27 10.94 3.77
C ASP A 73 -1.12 10.71 2.26
N ALA A 74 0.09 10.81 1.71
CA ALA A 74 0.35 10.57 0.30
C ALA A 74 0.09 9.11 -0.11
N LEU A 75 0.61 8.14 0.67
CA LEU A 75 0.40 6.71 0.41
C LEU A 75 -1.07 6.32 0.57
N MET A 76 -1.75 6.84 1.60
CA MET A 76 -3.17 6.62 1.81
C MET A 76 -4.01 7.22 0.67
N ALA A 77 -3.66 8.40 0.16
CA ALA A 77 -4.35 8.99 -0.98
C ALA A 77 -4.26 8.09 -2.24
N VAL A 78 -3.07 7.54 -2.52
CA VAL A 78 -2.89 6.58 -3.63
C VAL A 78 -3.67 5.28 -3.38
N PHE A 79 -3.62 4.74 -2.16
CA PHE A 79 -4.37 3.55 -1.78
C PHE A 79 -5.88 3.74 -1.97
N PHE A 80 -6.45 4.82 -1.44
CA PHE A 80 -7.87 5.13 -1.56
C PHE A 80 -8.28 5.43 -3.00
N LEU A 81 -7.40 6.03 -3.82
CA LEU A 81 -7.66 6.20 -5.24
C LEU A 81 -7.82 4.83 -5.93
N LEU A 82 -6.88 3.91 -5.71
CA LEU A 82 -6.94 2.56 -6.30
C LEU A 82 -8.17 1.79 -5.82
N VAL A 83 -8.44 1.79 -4.51
CA VAL A 83 -9.62 1.14 -3.93
C VAL A 83 -10.90 1.80 -4.47
N GLY A 84 -10.95 3.12 -4.58
CA GLY A 84 -12.09 3.84 -5.14
C GLY A 84 -12.36 3.50 -6.60
N LEU A 85 -11.30 3.34 -7.41
CA LEU A 85 -11.42 2.90 -8.80
C LEU A 85 -11.90 1.45 -8.90
N GLU A 86 -11.42 0.57 -8.02
CA GLU A 86 -11.86 -0.83 -7.96
C GLU A 86 -13.35 -0.93 -7.57
N ILE A 87 -13.77 -0.20 -6.53
CA ILE A 87 -15.17 -0.13 -6.11
C ILE A 87 -16.03 0.43 -7.26
N LYS A 88 -15.58 1.50 -7.93
CA LYS A 88 -16.28 2.06 -9.09
C LYS A 88 -16.41 1.01 -10.21
N ARG A 89 -15.37 0.24 -10.49
CA ARG A 89 -15.40 -0.84 -11.48
C ARG A 89 -16.43 -1.91 -11.10
N GLU A 90 -16.46 -2.33 -9.84
CA GLU A 90 -17.43 -3.32 -9.36
C GLU A 90 -18.89 -2.81 -9.40
N LEU A 91 -19.08 -1.51 -9.17
CA LEU A 91 -20.39 -0.85 -9.22
C LEU A 91 -20.92 -0.71 -10.65
N VAL A 92 -20.05 -0.46 -11.64
CA VAL A 92 -20.45 -0.24 -13.03
C VAL A 92 -20.57 -1.56 -13.80
N ASP A 93 -19.53 -2.38 -13.77
CA ASP A 93 -19.42 -3.58 -14.61
C ASP A 93 -19.38 -4.89 -13.81
N GLY A 94 -19.27 -4.82 -12.48
CA GLY A 94 -19.06 -5.97 -11.61
C GLY A 94 -20.31 -6.46 -10.86
N GLY A 95 -20.06 -7.24 -9.81
CA GLY A 95 -21.09 -7.92 -9.01
C GLY A 95 -22.01 -6.99 -8.23
N LEU A 96 -21.60 -5.74 -8.01
CA LEU A 96 -22.37 -4.71 -7.31
C LEU A 96 -23.22 -3.85 -8.24
N SER A 97 -23.18 -4.06 -9.56
CA SER A 97 -24.04 -3.36 -10.53
C SER A 97 -25.54 -3.58 -10.28
N ARG A 98 -25.91 -4.78 -9.81
CA ARG A 98 -27.30 -5.15 -9.51
C ARG A 98 -27.67 -4.78 -8.06
N PRO A 99 -28.74 -4.00 -7.83
CA PRO A 99 -29.17 -3.60 -6.48
C PRO A 99 -29.37 -4.78 -5.52
N SER A 100 -29.84 -5.94 -6.02
CA SER A 100 -30.09 -7.14 -5.21
C SER A 100 -28.82 -7.83 -4.68
N ARG A 101 -27.64 -7.60 -5.28
CA ARG A 101 -26.35 -8.16 -4.83
C ARG A 101 -25.56 -7.18 -3.96
N ARG A 102 -26.02 -5.92 -3.88
CA ARG A 102 -25.36 -4.83 -3.15
C ARG A 102 -25.68 -4.85 -1.65
N THR A 103 -26.84 -5.40 -1.27
CA THR A 103 -27.32 -5.45 0.12
C THR A 103 -26.52 -6.40 1.02
N LEU A 104 -26.16 -7.58 0.53
CA LEU A 104 -25.37 -8.58 1.27
C LEU A 104 -24.02 -8.03 1.79
N PRO A 105 -23.13 -7.49 0.94
CA PRO A 105 -21.86 -6.93 1.40
C PRO A 105 -22.04 -5.64 2.22
N PHE A 106 -23.07 -4.84 1.93
CA PHE A 106 -23.36 -3.65 2.74
C PHE A 106 -23.74 -4.02 4.18
N VAL A 107 -24.67 -4.97 4.35
CA VAL A 107 -25.05 -5.45 5.68
C VAL A 107 -23.85 -6.09 6.39
N ALA A 108 -23.06 -6.92 5.70
CA ALA A 108 -21.86 -7.54 6.26
C ALA A 108 -20.76 -6.53 6.66
N ALA A 109 -20.72 -5.34 6.04
CA ALA A 109 -19.81 -4.27 6.41
C ALA A 109 -20.31 -3.44 7.60
N THR A 110 -21.62 -3.39 7.81
CA THR A 110 -22.26 -2.61 8.90
C THR A 110 -22.55 -3.42 10.17
N VAL A 111 -22.55 -4.75 10.07
CA VAL A 111 -22.72 -5.70 11.18
C VAL A 111 -21.36 -6.07 11.75
#